data_AF-A0A8J2N5H5-F1
#
_entry.id   AF-A0A8J2N5H5-F1
#
_cell.length_a   1.000
_cell.length_b   1.000
_cell.length_c   1.000
_cell.angle_alpha   90.00
_cell.angle_beta   90.00
_cell.angle_gamma   90.00
#
_symmetry.space_group_name_H-M   'P 1'
#
loop_
_entity.id
_entity.type
_entity.pdbx_description
1 polymer ?
#
loop_
_entity_poly.entity_id
_entity_poly.type
_entity_poly.pdbx_seq_one_letter_code
_entity_poly.pdbx_strand_id
1 'polypeptide(L)'
;MQFTTALFALAAATAANAQASDLGAWNVTIESSSFANGFKSRTVLADFVSDAYSGDDVIRTVCKYEYNPAADPKESSSCEPNTFSYEYDGTTVKVQQNVEKPNPMTVFGEAPLSLTLQPGSGKTSKGNAIFDATRAIA
;
A
#
# COMPACT_ATOMS: atom_id res chain seq x y z
N MET A 1 -57.80 0.87 3.86
CA MET A 1 -56.61 1.49 3.26
C MET A 1 -55.58 0.38 3.04
N GLN A 2 -55.35 -0.01 1.78
CA GLN A 2 -54.38 -1.05 1.42
C GLN A 2 -52.98 -0.44 1.43
N PHE A 3 -52.05 -1.09 2.13
CA PHE A 3 -50.62 -0.76 2.09
C PHE A 3 -49.97 -1.48 0.92
N THR A 4 -49.60 -0.74 -0.12
CA THR A 4 -48.82 -1.21 -1.26
C THR A 4 -47.37 -1.35 -0.83
N THR A 5 -46.87 -2.58 -0.73
CA THR A 5 -45.47 -2.88 -0.40
C THR A 5 -44.63 -2.78 -1.68
N ALA A 6 -43.74 -1.79 -1.75
CA ALA A 6 -42.79 -1.67 -2.85
C ALA A 6 -41.66 -2.70 -2.67
N LEU A 7 -41.52 -3.60 -3.64
CA LEU A 7 -40.38 -4.51 -3.77
C LEU A 7 -39.16 -3.72 -4.26
N PHE A 8 -38.17 -3.51 -3.39
CA PHE A 8 -36.83 -3.09 -3.82
C PHE A 8 -36.12 -4.28 -4.49
N ALA A 9 -36.00 -4.23 -5.81
CA ALA A 9 -35.09 -5.11 -6.54
C ALA A 9 -33.65 -4.55 -6.39
N LEU A 10 -32.80 -5.22 -5.61
CA LEU A 10 -31.35 -5.00 -5.68
C LEU A 10 -30.85 -5.57 -7.00
N ALA A 11 -30.40 -4.71 -7.90
CA ALA A 11 -29.61 -5.11 -9.06
C ALA A 11 -28.26 -5.64 -8.57
N ALA A 12 -27.99 -6.93 -8.76
CA ALA A 12 -26.65 -7.47 -8.63
C ALA A 12 -25.80 -6.90 -9.78
N ALA A 13 -24.92 -5.95 -9.47
CA ALA A 13 -23.91 -5.50 -10.42
C ALA A 13 -22.98 -6.69 -10.70
N THR A 14 -22.99 -7.20 -11.93
CA THR A 14 -21.94 -8.09 -12.41
C THR A 14 -20.65 -7.29 -12.45
N ALA A 15 -19.80 -7.45 -11.44
CA ALA A 15 -18.43 -6.95 -11.52
C ALA A 15 -17.79 -7.63 -12.74
N ALA A 16 -17.55 -6.87 -13.80
CA ALA A 16 -16.65 -7.30 -14.84
C ALA A 16 -15.32 -7.62 -14.15
N ASN A 17 -14.79 -8.82 -14.36
CA ASN A 17 -13.44 -9.17 -13.93
C ASN A 17 -12.46 -8.22 -14.66
N ALA A 18 -12.21 -7.06 -14.08
CA ALA A 18 -11.08 -6.22 -14.45
C ALA A 18 -9.83 -7.09 -14.44
N GLN A 19 -9.05 -7.07 -15.51
CA GLN A 19 -7.77 -7.77 -15.49
C GLN A 19 -6.87 -7.08 -14.45
N ALA A 20 -5.92 -7.79 -13.85
CA ALA A 20 -5.01 -7.24 -12.85
C ALA A 20 -4.34 -5.92 -13.31
N SER A 21 -4.04 -5.82 -14.61
CA SER A 21 -3.49 -4.61 -15.25
C SER A 21 -4.45 -3.41 -15.24
N ASP A 22 -5.76 -3.64 -15.24
CA ASP A 22 -6.78 -2.58 -15.31
C ASP A 22 -7.01 -1.91 -13.94
N LEU A 23 -6.57 -2.58 -12.87
CA LEU A 23 -6.71 -2.11 -11.49
C LEU A 23 -5.58 -1.16 -11.06
N GLY A 24 -4.53 -1.02 -11.88
CA GLY A 24 -3.34 -0.23 -11.58
C GLY A 24 -2.15 -1.07 -11.13
N ALA A 25 -1.04 -0.40 -10.86
CA ALA A 25 0.22 -1.01 -10.45
C ALA A 25 0.90 -0.16 -9.38
N TRP A 26 1.74 -0.82 -8.58
CA TRP A 26 2.58 -0.16 -7.59
C TRP A 26 4.05 -0.23 -7.95
N ASN A 27 4.78 0.82 -7.59
CA ASN A 27 6.22 0.81 -7.40
C ASN A 27 6.53 1.00 -5.92
N VAL A 28 6.92 -0.07 -5.24
CA VAL A 28 7.19 -0.06 -3.79
C VAL A 28 8.67 -0.16 -3.52
N THR A 29 9.20 0.76 -2.73
CA THR A 29 10.56 0.73 -2.20
C THR A 29 10.52 0.67 -0.68
N ILE A 30 11.20 -0.31 -0.10
CA ILE A 30 11.39 -0.41 1.35
C ILE A 30 12.85 -0.17 1.65
N GLU A 31 13.12 0.80 2.52
CA GLU A 31 14.42 1.03 3.13
C GLU A 31 14.30 0.78 4.64
N SER A 32 15.22 0.01 5.21
CA SER A 32 15.24 -0.29 6.63
C SER A 32 16.65 -0.10 7.18
N SER A 33 16.78 0.56 8.32
CA SER A 33 18.04 0.72 9.03
C SER A 33 17.98 0.12 10.43
N SER A 34 19.07 -0.47 10.89
CA SER A 34 19.21 -1.01 12.25
C SER A 34 20.60 -0.70 12.80
N PHE A 35 20.64 -0.06 13.97
CA PHE A 35 21.86 0.44 14.58
C PHE A 35 22.21 -0.30 15.87
N ALA A 36 23.47 -0.21 16.29
CA ALA A 36 24.01 -0.96 17.43
C ALA A 36 23.42 -0.50 18.77
N ASN A 37 22.95 0.74 18.85
CA ASN A 37 22.24 1.29 20.01
C ASN A 37 20.77 0.81 20.09
N GLY A 38 20.34 -0.10 19.22
CA GLY A 38 18.97 -0.61 19.16
C GLY A 38 17.99 0.28 18.39
N PHE A 39 18.42 1.45 17.88
CA PHE A 39 17.60 2.28 17.02
C PHE A 39 17.28 1.55 15.72
N LYS A 40 16.02 1.61 15.29
CA LYS A 40 15.57 1.05 14.01
C LYS A 40 14.72 2.09 13.29
N SER A 41 14.84 2.14 11.98
CA SER A 41 13.93 2.93 11.15
C SER A 41 13.56 2.15 9.90
N ARG A 42 12.37 2.44 9.37
CA ARG A 42 11.93 1.95 8.07
C ARG A 42 11.21 3.05 7.34
N THR A 43 11.49 3.20 6.06
CA THR A 43 10.76 4.07 5.15
C THR A 43 10.23 3.22 4.01
N VAL A 44 8.94 3.32 3.74
CA VAL A 44 8.30 2.71 2.58
C VAL A 44 7.79 3.81 1.69
N LEU A 45 8.23 3.78 0.43
CA LEU A 45 7.71 4.61 -0.64
C LEU A 45 6.85 3.72 -1.53
N ALA A 46 5.62 4.12 -1.81
CA ALA A 46 4.75 3.38 -2.71
C ALA A 46 4.05 4.37 -3.65
N ASP A 47 4.36 4.26 -4.93
CA ASP A 47 3.68 5.03 -5.97
C ASP A 47 2.65 4.13 -6.65
N PHE A 48 1.38 4.49 -6.56
CA PHE A 48 0.28 3.79 -7.23
C PHE A 48 -0.13 4.53 -8.50
N VAL A 49 -0.11 3.81 -9.63
CA VAL A 49 -0.46 4.32 -10.95
C VAL A 49 -1.60 3.50 -11.52
N SER A 50 -2.59 4.18 -12.09
CA SER A 50 -3.66 3.56 -12.89
C SER A 50 -4.13 4.55 -13.94
N ASP A 51 -5.03 4.15 -14.85
CA ASP A 51 -5.61 5.08 -15.82
C ASP A 51 -6.27 6.29 -15.15
N ALA A 52 -6.90 6.10 -13.98
CA ALA A 52 -7.54 7.15 -13.20
C ALA A 52 -6.57 7.97 -12.31
N TYR A 53 -5.35 7.48 -12.11
CA TYR A 53 -4.29 8.10 -11.30
C TYR A 53 -2.97 8.06 -12.08
N SER A 54 -2.86 8.94 -13.08
CA SER A 54 -1.71 9.01 -13.99
C SER A 54 -1.15 10.43 -14.09
N GLY A 55 0.09 10.57 -14.58
CA GLY A 55 0.75 11.86 -14.69
C GLY A 55 1.01 12.51 -13.32
N ASP A 56 0.40 13.68 -13.09
CA ASP A 56 0.54 14.42 -11.83
C ASP A 56 -0.36 13.87 -10.71
N ASP A 57 -1.38 13.07 -11.05
CA ASP A 57 -2.39 12.51 -10.13
C ASP A 57 -1.97 11.16 -9.51
N VAL A 58 -0.72 10.72 -9.69
CA VAL A 58 -0.19 9.49 -9.06
C VAL A 58 -0.33 9.59 -7.53
N ILE A 59 -0.88 8.54 -6.91
CA ILE A 59 -0.94 8.47 -5.45
C ILE A 59 0.44 8.08 -4.94
N ARG A 60 1.13 9.04 -4.34
CA ARG A 60 2.45 8.84 -3.74
C ARG A 60 2.30 8.67 -2.24
N THR A 61 2.71 7.51 -1.75
CA THR A 61 2.66 7.19 -0.33
C THR A 61 4.04 7.15 0.28
N VAL A 62 4.16 7.75 1.47
CA VAL A 62 5.34 7.64 2.33
C VAL A 62 4.91 7.12 3.69
N CYS A 63 5.34 5.91 4.03
CA CYS A 63 5.24 5.39 5.39
C CYS A 63 6.59 5.47 6.11
N LYS A 64 6.59 5.96 7.33
CA LYS A 64 7.77 6.03 8.20
C LYS A 64 7.49 5.26 9.48
N TYR A 65 8.44 4.44 9.87
CA TYR A 65 8.48 3.75 11.14
C TYR A 65 9.80 4.05 11.83
N GLU A 66 9.75 4.31 13.13
CA GLU A 66 10.92 4.50 13.96
C GLU A 66 10.75 3.79 15.30
N TYR A 67 11.79 3.10 15.73
CA TYR A 67 11.98 2.62 17.09
C TYR A 67 13.23 3.27 17.67
N ASN A 68 13.04 4.07 18.71
CA ASN A 68 14.11 4.74 19.44
C ASN A 68 14.06 4.32 20.92
N PRO A 69 15.00 3.48 21.40
CA PRO A 69 14.97 2.98 22.78
C PRO A 69 15.19 4.07 23.84
N ALA A 70 15.67 5.25 23.44
CA ALA A 70 15.90 6.40 24.30
C ALA A 70 14.73 7.42 24.33
N ALA A 71 13.68 7.21 23.51
CA ALA A 71 12.52 8.11 23.44
C ALA A 71 11.32 7.59 24.26
N ASP A 72 10.38 8.48 24.56
CA ASP A 72 9.05 8.16 25.08
C ASP A 72 7.98 8.94 24.27
N PRO A 73 7.13 8.27 23.47
CA PRO A 73 7.08 6.83 23.25
C PRO A 73 8.31 6.31 22.48
N LYS A 74 8.65 5.04 22.70
CA LYS A 74 9.79 4.37 22.02
C LYS A 74 9.54 4.08 20.55
N GLU A 75 8.29 4.11 20.11
CA GLU A 75 7.88 3.71 18.78
C GLU A 75 6.99 4.78 18.16
N SER A 76 7.19 5.06 16.88
CA SER A 76 6.33 5.91 16.07
C SER A 76 6.15 5.33 14.67
N SER A 77 4.96 5.51 14.11
CA SER A 77 4.63 5.08 12.76
C SER A 77 3.64 6.05 12.13
N SER A 78 3.82 6.36 10.85
CA SER A 78 2.90 7.17 10.06
C SER A 78 2.91 6.74 8.60
N CYS A 79 1.80 6.93 7.90
CA CYS A 79 1.66 6.73 6.45
C CYS A 79 0.86 7.90 5.89
N GLU A 80 1.39 8.56 4.87
CA GLU A 80 0.72 9.66 4.17
C GLU A 80 0.67 9.35 2.67
N PRO A 81 -0.51 9.29 2.04
CA PRO A 81 -1.83 9.44 2.65
C PRO A 81 -2.20 8.24 3.56
N ASN A 82 -3.11 8.48 4.50
CA ASN A 82 -3.63 7.47 5.43
C ASN A 82 -4.55 6.40 4.78
N THR A 83 -4.75 6.50 3.47
CA THR A 83 -5.53 5.55 2.66
C THR A 83 -4.73 4.32 2.24
N PHE A 84 -3.43 4.30 2.53
CA PHE A 84 -2.53 3.19 2.23
C PHE A 84 -2.16 2.40 3.48
N SER A 85 -2.04 1.08 3.33
CA SER A 85 -1.42 0.21 4.32
C SER A 85 -0.55 -0.85 3.64
N TYR A 86 0.43 -1.38 4.37
CA TYR A 86 1.31 -2.43 3.88
C TYR A 86 1.70 -3.41 4.97
N GLU A 87 2.05 -4.62 4.55
CA GLU A 87 2.71 -5.64 5.35
C GLU A 87 3.98 -6.11 4.63
N TYR A 88 5.03 -6.40 5.39
CA TYR A 88 6.27 -6.96 4.86
C TYR A 88 6.80 -8.05 5.78
N ASP A 89 6.88 -9.28 5.27
CA ASP A 89 7.30 -10.47 6.03
C ASP A 89 8.82 -10.76 5.95
N GLY A 90 9.58 -9.93 5.23
CA GLY A 90 11.00 -10.13 4.96
C GLY A 90 11.30 -10.70 3.56
N THR A 91 10.28 -11.15 2.84
CA THR A 91 10.40 -11.72 1.49
C THR A 91 9.34 -11.24 0.52
N THR A 92 8.15 -10.89 1.02
CA THR A 92 6.99 -10.49 0.24
C THR A 92 6.42 -9.22 0.84
N VAL A 93 6.11 -8.25 -0.02
CA VAL A 93 5.35 -7.07 0.35
C VAL A 93 3.91 -7.23 -0.09
N LYS A 94 2.98 -6.91 0.81
CA LYS A 94 1.54 -6.84 0.53
C LYS A 94 1.09 -5.40 0.75
N VAL A 95 0.33 -4.86 -0.17
CA VAL A 95 -0.16 -3.49 -0.11
C VAL A 95 -1.66 -3.44 -0.29
N GLN A 96 -2.26 -2.44 0.34
CA GLN A 96 -3.66 -2.08 0.18
C GLN A 96 -3.76 -0.57 0.04
N GLN A 97 -4.60 -0.11 -0.88
CA GLN A 97 -4.87 1.30 -1.12
C GLN A 97 -6.37 1.52 -1.29
N ASN A 98 -6.95 2.42 -0.49
CA ASN A 98 -8.28 2.94 -0.75
C ASN A 98 -8.16 4.02 -1.83
N VAL A 99 -8.93 3.89 -2.91
CA VAL A 99 -8.99 4.83 -4.02
C VAL A 99 -10.41 5.35 -4.17
N GLU A 100 -10.56 6.57 -4.68
CA GLU A 100 -11.85 7.22 -4.91
C GLU A 100 -12.26 7.26 -6.38
N LYS A 101 -11.29 7.16 -7.29
CA LYS A 101 -11.49 7.17 -8.74
C LYS A 101 -11.10 5.79 -9.34
N PRO A 102 -11.72 5.36 -10.44
CA PRO A 102 -12.91 5.94 -11.05
C PRO A 102 -14.18 5.74 -10.19
N ASN A 103 -14.16 4.77 -9.28
CA ASN A 103 -15.17 4.56 -8.25
C ASN A 103 -14.46 4.26 -6.91
N PRO A 104 -15.08 4.57 -5.76
CA PRO A 104 -14.54 4.19 -4.47
C PRO A 104 -14.34 2.67 -4.37
N MET A 105 -13.11 2.24 -4.11
CA MET A 105 -12.78 0.83 -3.90
C MET A 105 -11.47 0.69 -3.12
N THR A 106 -11.23 -0.50 -2.61
CA THR A 106 -9.98 -0.92 -1.99
C THR A 106 -9.23 -1.83 -2.95
N VAL A 107 -8.04 -1.43 -3.37
CA VAL A 107 -7.18 -2.19 -4.30
C VAL A 107 -6.07 -2.88 -3.50
N PHE A 108 -5.74 -4.11 -3.88
CA PHE A 108 -4.72 -4.93 -3.24
C PHE A 108 -3.67 -5.40 -4.24
N GLY A 109 -2.44 -5.58 -3.76
CA GLY A 109 -1.38 -6.22 -4.53
C GLY A 109 -0.33 -6.85 -3.63
N GLU A 110 0.44 -7.76 -4.19
CA GLU A 110 1.54 -8.40 -3.49
C GLU A 110 2.65 -8.80 -4.46
N ALA A 111 3.90 -8.73 -4.00
CA ALA A 111 5.04 -9.18 -4.77
C ALA A 111 6.21 -9.58 -3.87
N PRO A 112 7.08 -10.49 -4.35
CA PRO A 112 8.38 -10.72 -3.74
C PRO A 112 9.20 -9.42 -3.71
N LEU A 113 9.77 -9.10 -2.55
CA LEU A 113 10.66 -7.97 -2.34
C LEU A 113 11.76 -8.41 -1.36
N SER A 114 13.00 -8.44 -1.84
CA SER A 114 14.17 -8.73 -1.00
C SER A 114 14.96 -7.46 -0.71
N LEU A 115 15.35 -7.25 0.55
CA LEU A 115 16.21 -6.14 0.92
C LEU A 115 17.68 -6.52 0.77
N THR A 116 18.45 -5.67 0.12
CA THR A 116 19.90 -5.82 -0.01
C THR A 116 20.60 -4.74 0.83
N LEU A 117 21.61 -5.15 1.59
CA LEU A 117 22.46 -4.22 2.35
C LEU A 117 23.08 -3.19 1.41
N GLN A 118 22.96 -1.92 1.78
CA GLN A 118 23.50 -0.83 0.99
C GLN A 118 25.02 -0.72 1.18
N PRO A 119 25.79 -0.58 0.08
CA PRO A 119 27.22 -0.42 0.17
C PRO A 119 27.57 0.84 0.98
N GLY A 120 28.51 0.71 1.91
CA GLY A 120 29.00 1.82 2.73
C GLY A 120 28.19 2.13 3.99
N SER A 121 26.95 1.66 4.14
CA SER A 121 26.17 1.94 5.36
C SER A 121 26.16 0.81 6.38
N GLY A 122 26.42 -0.45 5.98
CA GLY A 122 26.54 -1.64 6.85
C GLY A 122 25.34 -1.94 7.76
N LYS A 123 24.32 -1.09 7.71
CA LYS A 123 23.21 -0.98 8.67
C LYS A 123 21.89 -0.68 7.98
N THR A 124 21.92 -0.25 6.73
CA THR A 124 20.75 0.03 5.90
C THR A 124 20.62 -1.04 4.84
N SER A 125 19.41 -1.54 4.68
CA SER A 125 19.03 -2.44 3.59
C SER A 125 17.91 -1.79 2.78
N LYS A 126 17.91 -2.00 1.47
CA LYS A 126 16.91 -1.44 0.55
C LYS A 126 16.48 -2.49 -0.46
N GLY A 127 15.20 -2.49 -0.80
CA GLY A 127 14.63 -3.33 -1.86
C GLY A 127 13.52 -2.57 -2.58
N ASN A 128 13.25 -3.00 -3.81
CA ASN A 128 12.22 -2.44 -4.67
C ASN A 128 11.44 -3.56 -5.35
N ALA A 129 10.14 -3.37 -5.53
CA ALA A 129 9.28 -4.23 -6.33
C ALA A 129 8.28 -3.38 -7.12
N ILE A 130 8.06 -3.76 -8.37
CA ILE A 130 7.03 -3.19 -9.24
C ILE A 130 6.07 -4.34 -9.59
N PHE A 131 4.78 -4.14 -9.36
CA PHE A 131 3.77 -5.19 -9.55
C PHE A 131 2.37 -4.63 -9.77
N ASP A 132 1.56 -5.39 -10.50
CA ASP A 132 0.17 -5.04 -10.77
C ASP A 132 -0.73 -5.33 -9.56
N ALA A 133 -1.87 -4.65 -9.53
CA ALA A 133 -2.92 -4.95 -8.58
C ALA A 133 -3.54 -6.32 -8.84
N THR A 134 -3.68 -7.12 -7.80
CA THR A 134 -4.13 -8.51 -7.90
C THR A 134 -5.63 -8.66 -7.70
N ARG A 135 -6.26 -7.73 -6.96
CA ARG A 135 -7.71 -7.69 -6.74
C ARG A 135 -8.18 -6.32 -6.25
N ALA A 136 -9.48 -6.06 -6.35
CA ALA A 136 -10.14 -4.90 -5.75
C ALA A 136 -11.50 -5.27 -5.13
N ILE A 137 -11.95 -4.51 -4.14
CA ILE A 137 -13.25 -4.66 -3.45
C ILE A 137 -13.92 -3.28 -3.40
N ALA A 138 -15.15 -3.18 -3.89
CA ALA A 138 -15.98 -1.97 -3.82
C ALA A 138 -16.89 -1.98 -2.58
#